data_AF-A0A7C1U7G4-F1
#
_entry.id   AF-A0A7C1U7G4-F1
#
_cell.length_a   1.000
_cell.length_b   1.000
_cell.length_c   1.000
_cell.angle_alpha   90.00
_cell.angle_beta   90.00
_cell.angle_gamma   90.00
#
_symmetry.space_group_name_H-M   'P 1'
#
loop_
_entity.id
_entity.type
_entity.pdbx_description
1 polymer ?
#
loop_
_entity_poly.entity_id
_entity_poly.type
_entity_poly.pdbx_seq_one_letter_code
_entity_poly.pdbx_strand_id
1 'polypeptide(L)' 'EDVEELRKRRILIDGCEKDGILLQIFTDTVIGPIFFEIIQRKGNNGFGEGNFKALFESIELDQMRRGVI' A
#
# COMPACT_ATOMS: atom_id res chain seq x y z
N GLU A 1 15.34 -5.10 8.44
CA GLU A 1 14.73 -6.16 7.60
C GLU A 1 15.52 -6.24 6.32
N ASP A 2 15.56 -7.41 5.70
CA ASP A 2 16.28 -7.60 4.45
C ASP A 2 15.56 -6.88 3.30
N VAL A 3 16.23 -5.89 2.71
CA VAL A 3 15.68 -5.04 1.64
C VAL A 3 15.34 -5.86 0.39
N GLU A 4 16.09 -6.93 0.11
CA GLU A 4 15.80 -7.80 -1.03
C GLU A 4 14.52 -8.60 -0.83
N GLU A 5 14.28 -9.10 0.39
CA GLU A 5 13.02 -9.78 0.72
C GLU A 5 11.82 -8.83 0.66
N LEU A 6 11.98 -7.59 1.13
CA LEU A 6 10.95 -6.57 1.04
C LEU A 6 10.60 -6.26 -0.43
N ARG A 7 11.62 -6.09 -1.28
CA ARG A 7 11.43 -5.85 -2.72
C ARG A 7 10.75 -7.04 -3.40
N LYS A 8 11.17 -8.27 -3.10
CA LYS A 8 10.58 -9.50 -3.65
C LYS A 8 9.10 -9.64 -3.31
N ARG A 9 8.70 -9.19 -2.12
CA ARG A 9 7.31 -9.20 -1.65
C ARG A 9 6.52 -7.96 -2.06
N ARG A 10 7.13 -7.02 -2.79
CA ARG A 10 6.53 -5.73 -3.18
C ARG A 10 6.03 -4.91 -1.98
N ILE A 11 6.76 -5.00 -0.86
CA ILE A 11 6.48 -4.19 0.33
C ILE A 11 6.99 -2.78 0.07
N LEU A 12 6.09 -1.81 0.23
CA LEU A 12 6.37 -0.40 0.15
C LEU A 12 6.93 0.09 1.49
N ILE A 13 7.92 0.98 1.42
CA ILE A 13 8.55 1.57 2.60
C ILE A 13 8.27 3.07 2.57
N ASP A 14 7.70 3.60 3.65
CA ASP A 14 7.44 5.02 3.82
C ASP A 14 7.96 5.51 5.19
N GLY A 15 8.10 6.82 5.35
CA GLY A 15 8.64 7.47 6.53
C GLY A 15 10.14 7.76 6.46
N CYS A 16 10.70 8.22 7.58
CA CYS A 16 12.12 8.55 7.70
C CYS A 16 12.69 8.01 9.02
N GLU A 17 14.01 7.78 9.10
CA GLU A 17 14.63 7.20 10.29
C GLU A 17 14.38 8.01 11.59
N LYS A 18 14.11 9.31 11.48
CA LYS A 18 13.83 10.17 12.64
C LYS A 18 12.43 10.00 13.21
N ASP A 19 11.43 9.85 12.34
CA ASP A 19 10.01 9.78 12.73
C ASP A 19 9.45 8.34 12.71
N GLY A 20 10.28 7.39 12.28
CA GLY A 20 9.96 5.98 12.15
C GLY A 20 9.59 5.56 10.72
N ILE A 21 9.52 4.24 10.54
CA ILE A 21 9.31 3.60 9.24
C ILE A 21 7.92 2.91 9.22
N LEU A 22 7.29 2.95 8.05
CA LEU A 22 6.09 2.22 7.68
C LEU A 22 6.45 1.19 6.62
N LEU A 23 6.07 -0.07 6.85
CA LEU A 23 6.11 -1.11 5.83
C LEU A 23 4.66 -1.43 5.46
N GLN A 24 4.31 -1.29 4.19
CA GLN A 24 2.95 -1.45 3.70
C GLN A 24 2.91 -2.43 2.53
N ILE A 25 1.88 -3.27 2.48
CA ILE A 25 1.55 -4.08 1.32
C ILE A 25 0.03 -4.13 1.16
N PHE A 26 -0.42 -4.05 -0.09
CA PHE A 26 -1.82 -4.10 -0.46
C PHE A 26 -2.12 -5.38 -1.20
N THR A 27 -3.28 -5.94 -0.93
CA THR A 27 -3.84 -7.06 -1.69
C THR A 27 -4.56 -6.56 -2.93
N ASP A 28 -4.72 -7.43 -3.92
CA ASP A 28 -5.68 -7.19 -5.00
C ASP A 28 -7.11 -7.11 -4.44
N THR A 29 -8.06 -6.59 -5.23
CA THR A 29 -9.47 -6.55 -4.82
C THR A 29 -10.01 -7.95 -4.58
N VAL A 30 -10.57 -8.19 -3.40
CA VAL A 30 -11.05 -9.52 -2.98
C VAL A 30 -12.57 -9.64 -3.17
N ILE A 31 -13.33 -8.57 -2.86
CA ILE A 31 -14.80 -8.54 -2.97
C ILE A 31 -15.22 -7.17 -3.51
N GLY A 32 -15.61 -7.10 -4.79
CA GLY A 32 -15.95 -5.83 -5.42
C GLY A 32 -14.77 -4.84 -5.38
N PRO A 33 -14.93 -3.58 -4.92
CA PRO A 33 -13.84 -2.64 -4.73
C PRO A 33 -13.05 -2.83 -3.41
N ILE A 34 -13.37 -3.84 -2.60
CA ILE A 34 -12.76 -4.05 -1.28
C ILE A 34 -11.41 -4.75 -1.42
N PHE A 35 -10.39 -4.19 -0.78
CA PHE A 35 -9.05 -4.76 -0.64
C PHE A 35 -8.60 -4.64 0.82
N PHE A 36 -7.53 -5.36 1.18
CA PHE A 36 -6.89 -5.29 2.48
C PHE A 36 -5.50 -4.66 2.37
N GLU A 37 -5.17 -3.87 3.39
CA GLU A 37 -3.83 -3.37 3.67
C GLU A 37 -3.23 -4.14 4.85
N ILE A 38 -1.97 -4.53 4.72
CA ILE A 38 -1.17 -5.01 5.85
C ILE A 38 -0.07 -3.97 6.09
N ILE A 39 -0.05 -3.43 7.32
CA ILE A 39 0.85 -2.37 7.73
C ILE A 39 1.64 -2.78 8.97
N GLN A 40 2.96 -2.59 8.91
CA GLN A 40 3.85 -2.74 10.07
C GLN A 40 4.49 -1.39 10.39
N ARG A 41 4.23 -0.92 11.62
CA ARG A 41 4.68 0.38 12.11
C ARG A 41 5.93 0.22 12.96
N LYS A 42 6.97 1.00 12.65
CA LYS A 42 8.19 1.10 13.45
C LYS A 42 8.40 2.54 13.88
N GLY A 43 7.65 2.96 14.90
CA GLY A 43 7.68 4.32 15.45
C GLY A 43 6.77 5.31 14.73
N ASN A 44 6.45 5.09 13.46
CA ASN A 44 5.64 6.01 12.67
C ASN A 44 4.13 5.70 12.78
N ASN A 45 3.38 6.70 13.24
CA ASN A 45 1.92 6.66 13.44
C ASN A 45 1.12 7.31 12.29
N GLY A 46 1.80 7.79 11.24
CA GLY A 46 1.19 8.35 10.03
C GLY A 46 0.57 7.30 9.11
N PHE A 47 -0.01 7.72 7.99
CA PHE A 47 -0.82 6.83 7.15
C PHE A 47 -0.12 6.37 5.85
N GLY A 48 0.99 7.00 5.46
CA GLY A 48 1.64 6.75 4.18
C GLY A 48 0.77 7.14 2.99
N GLU A 49 0.30 8.39 2.96
CA GLU A 49 -0.65 8.92 1.96
C GLU A 49 -0.21 8.71 0.50
N GLY A 50 1.10 8.75 0.24
CA GLY A 50 1.65 8.56 -1.11
C GLY A 50 1.37 7.17 -1.68
N ASN A 51 1.51 6.13 -0.86
CA ASN A 51 1.24 4.75 -1.26
C ASN A 51 -0.27 4.52 -1.51
N PHE A 52 -1.10 5.16 -0.69
CA PHE A 52 -2.55 5.03 -0.78
C PHE A 52 -3.12 5.66 -2.06
N LYS A 53 -2.66 6.86 -2.43
CA LYS A 53 -3.14 7.57 -3.63
C LYS A 53 -2.85 6.78 -4.91
N ALA A 54 -1.61 6.29 -5.07
CA ALA A 54 -1.22 5.53 -6.26
C ALA A 54 -2.02 4.21 -6.39
N LEU A 55 -2.31 3.55 -5.27
CA LEU A 55 -3.15 2.36 -5.25
C LEU A 55 -4.60 2.68 -5.65
N PHE A 56 -5.17 3.74 -5.07
CA PHE A 56 -6.55 4.14 -5.35
C PHE A 56 -6.75 4.49 -6.83
N GLU A 57 -5.84 5.27 -7.42
CA GLU A 57 -5.87 5.61 -8.85
C GLU A 57 -5.80 4.36 -9.74
N SER A 58 -4.99 3.35 -9.35
CA SER A 58 -4.91 2.09 -10.08
C SER A 58 -6.20 1.26 -9.99
N ILE A 59 -6.87 1.26 -8.83
CA ILE A 59 -8.12 0.53 -8.63
C ILE A 59 -9.26 1.22 -9.38
N GLU A 60 -9.36 2.54 -9.29
CA GLU A 60 -10.39 3.33 -9.97
C GLU A 60 -10.31 3.15 -11.49
N LEU A 61 -9.10 3.20 -12.06
CA LEU A 61 -8.89 2.97 -13.49
C LEU A 61 -9.32 1.55 -13.92
N ASP A 62 -9.13 0.55 -13.05
CA ASP A 62 -9.59 -0.80 -13.30
C ASP A 62 -11.12 -0.92 -13.18
N GLN A 63 -11.75 -0.21 -12.25
CA GLN A 63 -13.21 -0.12 -12.15
C GLN A 63 -13.84 0.54 -13.38
N MET A 64 -13.23 1.62 -13.89
CA MET A 64 -13.65 2.26 -15.14
C MET A 64 -13.57 1.29 -16.33
N ARG A 65 -12.48 0.52 -16.43
CA ARG A 65 -12.31 -0.50 -17.49
C ARG A 65 -13.36 -1.61 -17.41
N ARG A 66 -13.80 -1.97 -16.20
CA ARG A 66 -14.84 -2.98 -15.96
C ARG A 66 -16.26 -2.43 -16.11
N GLY A 67 -16.45 -1.11 -16.25
CA GLY A 67 -17.75 -0.46 -16.44
C GLY A 67 -18.66 -0.48 -15.20
N VAL A 68 -18.06 -0.53 -14.00
CA VAL A 68 -18.77 -0.55 -12.70
C VAL A 68 -18.88 0.84 -12.05
N ILE A 69 -18.25 1.86 -12.65
CA ILE A 69 -18.37 3.29 -12.33
C ILE A 69 -18.81 4.04 -13.59
#